data_AF-A0A7C0U061-F1
#
_entry.id   AF-A0A7C0U061-F1
#
_cell.length_a   1.000
_cell.length_b   1.000
_cell.length_c   1.000
_cell.angle_alpha   90.00
_cell.angle_beta   90.00
_cell.angle_gamma   90.00
#
_symmetry.space_group_name_H-M   'P 1'
#
loop_
_entity.id
_entity.type
_entity.pdbx_description
1 polymer ?
#
loop_
_entity_poly.entity_id
_entity_poly.type
_entity_poly.pdbx_seq_one_letter_code
_entity_poly.pdbx_strand_id
1 'polypeptide(L)'
;MEIVAALTVALLITVIIYLLGRLLAPTPPKSRDKLESYACGERFPPARGPVRLLFFNFAALFMVFDVLALFLAFTINIPAIYKQGLIAIILVYSVVLGLSIHLLGRR
;
A
#
# COMPACT_ATOMS: atom_id res chain seq x y z
N MET A 1 -12.32 -2.86 -23.13
CA MET A 1 -11.46 -3.95 -23.61
C MET A 1 -9.99 -3.57 -23.51
N GLU A 2 -9.60 -2.36 -23.94
CA GLU A 2 -8.24 -1.81 -23.82
C GLU A 2 -7.59 -1.94 -22.42
N ILE A 3 -8.27 -1.52 -21.34
CA ILE A 3 -7.71 -1.57 -19.98
C ILE A 3 -7.44 -3.02 -19.53
N VAL A 4 -8.36 -3.93 -19.86
CA VAL A 4 -8.22 -5.36 -19.53
C VAL A 4 -7.05 -5.95 -20.30
N ALA A 5 -6.92 -5.61 -21.59
CA ALA A 5 -5.79 -6.03 -22.41
C ALA A 5 -4.45 -5.51 -21.85
N ALA A 6 -4.37 -4.23 -21.49
CA ALA A 6 -3.17 -3.62 -20.91
C ALA A 6 -2.75 -4.29 -19.59
N LEU A 7 -3.69 -4.52 -18.67
CA LEU A 7 -3.42 -5.23 -17.42
C LEU A 7 -2.96 -6.67 -17.65
N THR A 8 -3.59 -7.36 -18.61
CA THR A 8 -3.23 -8.73 -18.98
C THR A 8 -1.81 -8.79 -19.53
N VAL A 9 -1.45 -7.87 -20.43
CA VAL A 9 -0.11 -7.78 -21.00
C VAL A 9 0.93 -7.47 -19.91
N ALA A 10 0.66 -6.51 -19.02
CA ALA A 10 1.56 -6.18 -17.91
C ALA A 10 1.81 -7.39 -17.01
N LEU A 11 0.74 -8.11 -16.63
CA LEU A 11 0.84 -9.32 -15.83
C LEU A 11 1.65 -10.42 -16.54
N LEU A 12 1.37 -10.66 -17.83
CA LEU A 12 2.10 -11.64 -18.63
C LEU A 12 3.58 -11.31 -18.71
N ILE A 13 3.94 -10.05 -18.94
CA ILE A 13 5.34 -9.61 -18.97
C ILE A 13 6.00 -9.87 -17.61
N THR A 14 5.37 -9.51 -16.49
CA THR A 14 5.91 -9.78 -15.15
C THR A 14 6.14 -11.27 -14.91
N VAL A 15 5.19 -12.12 -15.28
CA VAL A 15 5.31 -13.58 -15.14
C VAL A 15 6.42 -14.13 -16.03
N ILE A 16 6.51 -13.70 -17.29
CA ILE A 16 7.58 -14.12 -18.21
C ILE A 16 8.95 -13.75 -17.64
N ILE A 17 9.14 -12.53 -17.14
CA ILE A 17 10.40 -12.10 -16.52
C ILE A 17 10.76 -13.01 -15.34
N TYR A 18 9.78 -13.32 -14.48
CA TYR A 18 10.00 -14.20 -13.33
C TYR A 18 10.37 -15.63 -13.75
N LEU A 19 9.69 -16.19 -14.75
CA LEU A 19 9.96 -17.53 -15.27
C LEU A 19 11.31 -17.62 -15.96
N LEU A 20 11.66 -16.63 -16.78
CA LEU A 20 12.98 -16.55 -17.41
C LEU A 20 14.09 -16.40 -16.36
N GLY A 21 13.90 -15.54 -15.36
CA GLY A 21 14.83 -15.41 -14.24
C GLY A 21 15.05 -16.73 -13.51
N ARG A 22 13.98 -17.48 -13.27
CA ARG A 22 14.07 -18.82 -12.66
C ARG A 22 14.77 -19.85 -13.56
N LEU A 23 14.55 -19.81 -14.88
CA LEU A 23 15.14 -20.73 -15.84
C LEU A 23 16.63 -20.48 -16.06
N LEU A 24 17.04 -19.21 -16.08
CA LEU A 24 18.40 -18.78 -16.35
C LEU A 24 19.28 -18.74 -15.09
N ALA A 25 18.69 -18.62 -13.90
CA ALA A 25 19.44 -18.54 -12.66
C ALA A 25 20.17 -19.87 -12.34
N PRO A 26 21.40 -19.79 -11.80
CA PRO A 26 22.07 -20.97 -11.25
C PRO A 26 21.22 -21.62 -10.15
N THR A 27 21.21 -22.96 -10.10
CA THR A 27 20.49 -23.74 -9.08
C THR A 27 21.44 -24.43 -8.09
N PRO A 28 22.15 -23.71 -7.20
CA PRO A 28 23.03 -24.35 -6.23
C PRO A 28 22.25 -25.22 -5.24
N PRO A 29 22.88 -26.25 -4.64
CA PRO A 29 22.28 -27.07 -3.59
C PRO A 29 21.64 -26.22 -2.49
N LYS A 30 20.49 -26.67 -1.99
CA LYS A 30 19.79 -26.02 -0.88
C LYS A 30 20.37 -26.47 0.46
N SER A 31 21.60 -26.07 0.75
CA SER A 31 22.21 -26.30 2.08
C SER A 31 21.49 -25.48 3.15
N ARG A 32 21.59 -25.93 4.41
CA ARG A 32 20.97 -25.21 5.54
C ARG A 32 21.47 -23.77 5.62
N ASP A 33 22.78 -23.57 5.55
CA ASP A 33 23.39 -22.23 5.64
C ASP A 33 22.99 -21.30 4.47
N LYS A 34 22.66 -21.85 3.30
CA LYS A 34 22.14 -21.07 2.16
C LYS A 34 20.68 -20.64 2.36
N LEU A 35 19.90 -21.44 3.06
CA LEU A 35 18.48 -21.17 3.33
C LEU A 35 18.26 -20.32 4.59
N GLU A 36 19.27 -20.22 5.47
CA GLU A 36 19.23 -19.34 6.63
C GLU A 36 19.25 -17.86 6.23
N SER A 37 18.61 -17.02 7.05
CA SER A 37 18.61 -15.57 6.83
C SER A 37 20.01 -15.00 7.07
N TYR A 38 20.44 -14.07 6.22
CA TYR A 38 21.72 -13.40 6.44
C TYR A 38 21.67 -12.56 7.72
N ALA A 39 22.54 -12.86 8.68
CA ALA A 39 22.70 -12.12 9.92
C ALA A 39 24.19 -11.84 10.19
N CYS A 40 24.87 -11.23 9.23
CA CYS A 40 26.29 -10.84 9.35
C CYS A 40 27.25 -11.99 9.71
N GLY A 41 26.91 -13.24 9.35
CA GLY A 41 27.69 -14.44 9.68
C GLY A 41 27.30 -15.13 10.98
N GLU A 42 26.33 -14.58 11.72
CA GLU A 42 25.77 -15.20 12.92
C GLU A 42 24.57 -16.09 12.60
N ARG A 43 24.35 -17.10 13.44
CA ARG A 43 23.12 -17.90 13.40
C ARG A 43 22.04 -17.20 14.19
N PHE A 44 21.24 -16.40 13.49
CA PHE A 44 20.10 -15.72 14.09
C PHE A 44 18.80 -16.45 13.73
N PRO A 45 18.13 -17.10 14.70
CA PRO A 45 16.86 -17.74 14.42
C PRO A 45 15.82 -16.69 14.00
N PRO A 46 14.94 -17.01 13.04
CA PRO A 46 13.90 -16.07 12.62
C PRO A 46 12.98 -15.76 13.82
N ALA A 47 13.10 -14.53 14.33
CA ALA A 47 12.31 -14.05 15.44
C ALA A 47 11.39 -12.92 14.95
N ARG A 48 10.11 -12.98 15.33
CA ARG A 48 9.19 -11.85 15.19
C ARG A 48 9.43 -10.91 16.38
N GLY A 49 10.46 -10.09 16.30
CA GLY A 49 10.73 -9.05 17.29
C GLY A 49 9.77 -7.86 17.14
N PRO A 50 9.55 -7.08 18.22
CA PRO A 50 8.84 -5.81 18.09
C PRO A 50 9.64 -4.87 17.19
N VAL A 51 9.05 -4.48 16.06
CA VAL A 51 9.65 -3.49 15.16
C VAL A 51 9.04 -2.14 15.47
N ARG A 52 9.89 -1.13 15.70
CA ARG A 52 9.44 0.26 15.83
C ARG A 52 8.98 0.75 14.45
N LEU A 53 7.68 0.98 14.31
CA LEU A 53 7.11 1.58 13.10
C LEU A 53 7.34 3.10 13.11
N LEU A 54 8.46 3.53 12.53
CA LEU A 54 8.86 4.94 12.50
C LEU A 54 7.80 5.87 11.86
N PHE A 55 7.04 5.34 10.89
CA PHE A 55 6.03 6.07 10.12
C PHE A 55 4.60 5.61 10.43
N PHE A 56 4.33 5.11 11.64
CA PHE A 56 2.98 4.67 12.00
C PHE A 56 1.95 5.79 11.87
N ASN A 57 2.25 6.99 12.38
CA ASN A 57 1.35 8.14 12.27
C ASN A 57 1.11 8.55 10.82
N PHE A 58 2.14 8.45 9.97
CA PHE A 58 2.00 8.69 8.54
C PHE A 58 1.07 7.65 7.88
N ALA A 59 1.24 6.36 8.19
CA ALA A 59 0.37 5.31 7.67
C ALA A 59 -1.09 5.50 8.12
N ALA A 60 -1.31 5.88 9.39
CA ALA A 60 -2.64 6.19 9.90
C ALA A 60 -3.26 7.40 9.20
N LEU A 61 -2.49 8.47 8.98
CA LEU A 61 -2.94 9.65 8.25
C LEU A 61 -3.23 9.34 6.78
N PHE A 62 -2.40 8.53 6.13
CA PHE A 62 -2.61 8.04 4.77
C PHE A 62 -3.95 7.31 4.64
N MET A 63 -4.28 6.43 5.59
CA MET A 63 -5.58 5.74 5.60
C MET A 63 -6.77 6.70 5.69
N VAL A 64 -6.66 7.77 6.49
CA VAL A 64 -7.70 8.81 6.54
C VAL A 64 -7.84 9.48 5.19
N PHE A 65 -6.73 9.91 4.57
CA PHE A 65 -6.76 10.52 3.24
C PHE A 65 -7.36 9.58 2.17
N ASP A 66 -7.01 8.30 2.19
CA ASP A 66 -7.49 7.31 1.21
C ASP A 66 -9.01 7.13 1.29
N VAL A 67 -9.55 7.00 2.50
CA VAL A 67 -11.01 6.90 2.72
C VAL A 67 -11.72 8.18 2.28
N LEU A 68 -11.18 9.36 2.60
CA LEU A 68 -11.76 10.63 2.16
C LEU A 68 -11.73 10.78 0.63
N ALA A 69 -10.62 10.39 0.00
CA ALA A 69 -10.47 10.42 -1.45
C ALA A 69 -11.48 9.48 -2.14
N LEU A 70 -11.69 8.27 -1.60
CA LEU A 70 -12.71 7.33 -2.08
C LEU A 70 -14.11 7.93 -2.02
N PHE A 71 -14.48 8.55 -0.89
CA PHE A 71 -15.79 9.17 -0.77
C PHE A 71 -15.95 10.37 -1.70
N LEU A 72 -14.91 11.19 -1.89
CA LEU A 72 -14.94 12.27 -2.87
C LEU A 72 -15.09 11.72 -4.30
N ALA A 73 -14.45 10.60 -4.62
CA ALA A 73 -14.61 9.96 -5.93
C ALA A 73 -16.06 9.56 -6.22
N PHE A 74 -16.82 9.13 -5.21
CA PHE A 74 -18.26 8.85 -5.35
C PHE A 74 -19.12 10.09 -5.62
N THR A 75 -18.58 11.28 -5.38
CA THR A 75 -19.28 12.54 -5.67
C THR A 75 -19.02 13.08 -7.09
N ILE A 76 -18.17 12.40 -7.86
CA ILE A 76 -17.90 12.79 -9.26
C ILE A 76 -19.17 12.56 -10.09
N ASN A 77 -19.53 13.55 -10.92
CA ASN A 77 -20.71 13.54 -11.80
C ASN A 77 -22.07 13.47 -11.08
N ILE A 78 -22.17 13.93 -9.83
CA ILE A 78 -23.48 14.03 -9.16
C ILE A 78 -24.38 15.08 -9.84
N PRO A 79 -25.71 14.84 -9.91
CA PRO A 79 -26.66 15.81 -10.41
C PRO A 79 -26.62 17.15 -9.66
N ALA A 80 -26.90 18.25 -10.36
CA ALA A 80 -26.82 19.60 -9.80
C ALA A 80 -27.66 19.81 -8.53
N ILE A 81 -28.80 19.13 -8.42
CA ILE A 81 -29.69 19.19 -7.24
C ILE A 81 -29.00 18.74 -5.94
N TYR A 82 -28.00 17.88 -6.02
CA TYR A 82 -27.26 17.36 -4.86
C TYR A 82 -25.97 18.13 -4.56
N LYS A 83 -25.59 19.12 -5.37
CA LYS A 83 -24.35 19.90 -5.18
C LYS A 83 -24.35 20.68 -3.87
N GLN A 84 -25.51 21.05 -3.33
CA GLN A 84 -25.58 21.70 -2.03
C GLN A 84 -25.16 20.75 -0.89
N GLY A 85 -25.51 19.47 -0.99
CA GLY A 85 -25.08 18.44 -0.04
C GLY A 85 -23.57 18.15 -0.10
N LEU A 86 -22.95 18.36 -1.26
CA LEU A 86 -21.50 18.18 -1.44
C LEU A 86 -20.68 19.12 -0.55
N ILE A 87 -21.13 20.38 -0.40
CA ILE A 87 -20.45 21.36 0.47
C ILE A 87 -20.45 20.88 1.92
N ALA A 88 -21.58 20.33 2.39
CA ALA A 88 -21.68 19.78 3.74
C ALA A 88 -20.73 18.59 3.95
N ILE A 89 -20.64 17.69 2.96
CA ILE A 89 -19.74 16.53 3.01
C ILE A 89 -18.27 16.97 3.03
N ILE A 90 -17.88 17.93 2.18
CA ILE A 90 -16.52 18.48 2.15
C ILE A 90 -16.15 19.10 3.50
N LEU A 91 -17.07 19.84 4.12
CA LEU A 91 -16.86 20.46 5.42
C LEU A 91 -16.64 19.39 6.50
N VAL A 92 -17.50 18.35 6.54
CA VAL A 92 -17.35 17.23 7.48
C VAL A 92 -16.00 16.54 7.30
N TYR A 93 -15.60 16.26 6.06
CA TYR A 93 -14.32 15.61 5.75
C TYR A 93 -13.11 16.46 6.12
N SER A 94 -13.21 17.78 5.94
CA SER A 94 -12.17 18.72 6.35
C SER A 94 -12.00 18.75 7.88
N VAL A 95 -13.11 18.66 8.64
CA VAL A 95 -13.08 18.55 10.10
C VAL A 95 -12.45 17.22 10.54
N VAL A 96 -12.83 16.10 9.93
CA VAL A 96 -12.25 14.78 10.22
C VAL A 96 -10.75 14.77 9.95
N LEU A 97 -10.32 15.35 8.82
CA LEU A 97 -8.91 15.45 8.48
C LEU A 97 -8.15 16.33 9.49
N GLY A 98 -8.69 17.51 9.83
CA GLY A 98 -8.09 18.40 10.81
C GLY A 98 -7.96 17.77 12.20
N LEU A 99 -9.01 17.06 12.66
CA LEU A 99 -8.97 16.31 13.91
C LEU A 99 -7.92 15.18 13.86
N SER A 100 -7.84 14.46 12.74
CA SER A 100 -6.87 13.38 12.57
C SER A 100 -5.43 13.91 12.65
N ILE A 101 -5.13 15.02 11.95
CA ILE A 101 -3.82 15.69 12.01
C ILE A 101 -3.52 16.15 13.44
N HIS A 102 -4.49 16.76 14.13
CA HIS A 102 -4.32 17.21 15.51
C HIS A 102 -4.05 16.05 16.48
N LEU A 103 -4.80 14.95 16.39
CA LEU A 103 -4.63 13.79 17.26
C LEU A 103 -3.31 13.06 17.00
N LEU A 104 -2.90 12.94 15.73
CA LEU A 104 -1.67 12.24 15.33
C LEU A 104 -0.42 13.11 15.53
N GLY A 105 -0.53 14.44 15.41
CA GLY A 105 0.57 15.39 15.62
C GLY A 105 0.86 15.75 17.07
N ARG A 106 0.00 15.34 18.02
CA ARG A 106 0.20 15.53 19.47
C ARG A 106 1.00 14.41 20.14
N ARG A 107 1.47 13.42 19.39
CA ARG A 107 2.29 12.30 19.85
C ARG A 107 3.72 12.44 19.37
#